data_AF-A0A0Q5XM04-F1
#
_entry.id   AF-A0A0Q5XM04-F1
#
_cell.length_a   1.000
_cell.length_b   1.000
_cell.length_c   1.000
_cell.angle_alpha   90.00
_cell.angle_beta   90.00
_cell.angle_gamma   90.00
#
_symmetry.space_group_name_H-M   'P 1'
#
loop_
_entity.id
_entity.type
_entity.pdbx_description
1 polymer ?
#
loop_
_entity_poly.entity_id
_entity_poly.type
_entity_poly.pdbx_seq_one_letter_code
_entity_poly.pdbx_strand_id
1 'polypeptide(L)'
;MLKQSKDWSFRQFLALTAEERAMAEERRDAYLALCPRIKTGERKGEPDAVVLGVYLRDKLFNDLQAIAPNAVRRTQVAEPVKVAPFGPLWAGLRMLPLLRSPASVDLPENLRETIRTTFDAHRRSSESRALAYLVRKGIALAGNNLVFPDDFEEAEGMRRALNVGYPEANRLNRLAADRQAEEADAWAAVFNEICEPIEVGSEMWRHWKAWHERNCKPFVPDPGTMKVVWFPKGGPSGLEKFKAAALAAKAMERGDEHAA
;
A
#
# COMPACT_ATOMS: atom_id res chain seq x y z
N MET A 1 10.38 -4.75 -32.93
CA MET A 1 11.09 -6.06 -32.97
C MET A 1 10.75 -6.81 -31.69
N LEU A 2 9.88 -7.82 -31.76
CA LEU A 2 9.26 -8.49 -30.60
C LEU A 2 10.30 -9.32 -29.81
N LYS A 3 10.57 -8.94 -28.56
CA LYS A 3 11.40 -9.70 -27.60
C LYS A 3 10.50 -10.49 -26.63
N GLN A 4 10.19 -11.74 -26.97
CA GLN A 4 10.05 -12.89 -26.06
C GLN A 4 9.78 -14.17 -26.88
N SER A 5 10.14 -15.33 -26.30
CA SER A 5 10.49 -16.59 -27.01
C SER A 5 9.57 -16.95 -28.17
N LYS A 6 10.14 -17.01 -29.38
CA LYS A 6 9.47 -17.48 -30.61
C LYS A 6 8.76 -18.82 -30.38
N ASP A 7 9.31 -19.66 -29.51
CA ASP A 7 8.79 -21.00 -29.22
C ASP A 7 7.43 -20.97 -28.53
N TRP A 8 7.17 -20.01 -27.66
CA TRP A 8 5.88 -19.95 -26.94
C TRP A 8 4.75 -19.50 -27.85
N SER A 9 4.97 -18.42 -28.63
CA SER A 9 3.97 -17.94 -29.59
C SER A 9 3.70 -19.00 -30.67
N PHE A 10 4.73 -19.75 -31.08
CA PHE A 10 4.58 -20.86 -32.02
C PHE A 10 3.73 -21.99 -31.45
N ARG A 11 3.85 -22.33 -30.16
CA ARG A 11 2.95 -23.31 -29.51
C ARG A 11 1.49 -22.86 -29.51
N GLN A 12 1.23 -21.59 -29.22
CA GLN A 12 -0.15 -21.06 -29.25
C GLN A 12 -0.71 -21.06 -30.68
N PHE A 13 0.12 -20.77 -31.68
CA PHE A 13 -0.27 -20.90 -33.08
C PHE A 13 -0.63 -22.34 -33.46
N LEU A 14 0.16 -23.31 -33.02
CA LEU A 14 -0.11 -24.73 -33.28
C LEU A 14 -1.38 -25.23 -32.59
N ALA A 15 -1.76 -24.65 -31.45
CA ALA A 15 -2.97 -25.01 -30.73
C ALA A 15 -4.27 -24.56 -31.42
N LEU A 16 -4.21 -23.59 -32.33
CA LEU A 16 -5.35 -23.13 -33.12
C LEU A 16 -5.67 -24.06 -34.29
N THR A 17 -6.95 -24.13 -34.67
CA THR A 17 -7.38 -24.78 -35.92
C THR A 17 -6.91 -24.00 -37.16
N ALA A 18 -6.96 -24.61 -38.34
CA ALA A 18 -6.62 -23.92 -39.59
C ALA A 18 -7.51 -22.69 -39.84
N GLU A 19 -8.81 -22.79 -39.53
CA GLU A 19 -9.77 -21.69 -39.65
C GLU A 19 -9.47 -20.56 -38.66
N GLU A 20 -9.16 -20.91 -37.40
CA GLU A 20 -8.80 -19.92 -36.38
C GLU A 20 -7.51 -19.20 -36.71
N ARG A 21 -6.51 -19.89 -37.30
CA ARG A 21 -5.28 -19.26 -37.77
C ARG A 21 -5.55 -18.25 -38.89
N ALA A 22 -6.38 -18.62 -39.87
CA ALA A 22 -6.77 -17.74 -40.96
C ALA A 22 -7.53 -16.50 -40.45
N MET A 23 -8.48 -16.71 -39.54
CA MET A 23 -9.24 -15.62 -38.91
C MET A 23 -8.34 -14.71 -38.06
N ALA A 24 -7.39 -15.28 -37.31
CA ALA A 24 -6.43 -14.52 -36.52
C ALA A 24 -5.53 -13.64 -37.38
N GLU A 25 -5.13 -14.14 -38.56
CA GLU A 25 -4.33 -13.38 -39.52
C GLU A 25 -5.15 -12.27 -40.18
N GLU A 26 -6.34 -12.59 -40.70
CA GLU A 26 -7.25 -11.64 -41.35
C GLU A 26 -7.62 -10.46 -40.42
N ARG A 27 -7.90 -10.76 -39.15
CA ARG A 27 -8.40 -9.77 -38.19
C ARG A 27 -7.30 -9.04 -37.41
N ARG A 28 -6.03 -9.38 -37.63
CA ARG A 28 -4.88 -8.80 -36.92
C ARG A 28 -4.82 -7.29 -37.05
N ASP A 29 -4.96 -6.78 -38.28
CA ASP A 29 -4.77 -5.34 -38.52
C ASP A 29 -5.95 -4.53 -37.94
N ALA A 30 -7.16 -5.08 -37.98
CA ALA A 30 -8.33 -4.50 -37.30
C ALA A 30 -8.18 -4.49 -35.77
N TYR A 31 -7.64 -5.58 -35.19
CA TYR A 31 -7.28 -5.63 -33.78
C TYR A 31 -6.29 -4.52 -33.39
N LEU A 32 -5.19 -4.38 -34.15
CA LEU A 32 -4.18 -3.36 -33.91
C LEU A 32 -4.72 -1.94 -34.08
N ALA A 33 -5.67 -1.72 -34.98
CA ALA A 33 -6.32 -0.41 -35.17
C ALA A 33 -7.20 -0.01 -33.97
N LEU A 34 -7.81 -0.99 -33.29
CA LEU A 34 -8.66 -0.77 -32.11
C LEU A 34 -7.87 -0.64 -30.80
N CYS A 35 -6.60 -1.05 -30.79
CA CYS A 35 -5.73 -0.90 -29.64
C CYS A 35 -5.41 0.59 -29.37
N PRO A 36 -5.38 1.04 -28.10
CA PRO A 36 -4.92 2.38 -27.74
C PRO A 36 -3.51 2.67 -28.28
N ARG A 37 -3.15 3.95 -28.44
CA ARG A 37 -1.79 4.34 -28.86
C ARG A 37 -0.91 4.60 -27.65
N ILE A 38 0.32 4.11 -27.71
CA ILE A 38 1.34 4.35 -26.68
C ILE A 38 1.64 5.86 -26.61
N LYS A 39 1.52 6.44 -25.41
CA LYS A 39 1.62 7.90 -25.22
C LYS A 39 3.05 8.40 -24.95
N THR A 40 3.94 7.54 -24.48
CA THR A 40 5.29 7.90 -23.98
C THR A 40 6.33 6.86 -24.40
N GLY A 41 7.63 7.21 -24.33
CA GLY A 41 8.74 6.30 -24.62
C GLY A 41 9.07 6.12 -26.11
N GLU A 42 10.00 5.20 -26.39
CA GLU A 42 10.55 4.95 -27.74
C GLU A 42 9.50 4.43 -28.75
N ARG A 43 8.45 3.77 -28.25
CA ARG A 43 7.36 3.20 -29.06
C ARG A 43 6.14 4.13 -29.18
N LYS A 44 6.29 5.40 -28.83
CA LYS A 44 5.20 6.38 -28.87
C LYS A 44 4.52 6.39 -30.25
N GLY A 45 3.20 6.30 -30.26
CA GLY A 45 2.38 6.27 -31.48
C GLY A 45 2.15 4.87 -32.07
N GLU A 46 2.86 3.84 -31.61
CA GLU A 46 2.54 2.45 -31.94
C GLU A 46 1.23 2.00 -31.25
N PRO A 47 0.51 1.01 -31.81
CA PRO A 47 -0.56 0.33 -31.09
C PRO A 47 -0.02 -0.34 -29.82
N ASP A 48 -0.65 -0.02 -28.69
CA ASP A 48 -0.45 -0.70 -27.43
C ASP A 48 -1.23 -2.01 -27.50
N ALA A 49 -0.59 -3.08 -27.98
CA ALA A 49 -1.21 -4.37 -28.27
C ALA A 49 -0.57 -5.47 -27.41
N VAL A 50 -1.36 -6.47 -27.02
CA VAL A 50 -0.83 -7.67 -26.34
C VAL A 50 0.20 -8.41 -27.22
N VAL A 51 1.05 -9.20 -26.58
CA VAL A 51 2.02 -10.05 -27.30
C VAL A 51 1.31 -11.12 -28.15
N LEU A 52 1.91 -11.51 -29.27
CA LEU A 52 1.30 -12.40 -30.27
C LEU A 52 0.75 -13.70 -29.67
N GLY A 53 1.48 -14.36 -28.79
CA GLY A 53 0.99 -15.61 -28.20
C GLY A 53 -0.27 -15.42 -27.33
N VAL A 54 -0.45 -14.27 -26.66
CA VAL A 54 -1.69 -13.94 -25.91
C VAL A 54 -2.84 -13.68 -26.88
N TYR A 55 -2.58 -12.93 -27.96
CA TYR A 55 -3.56 -12.70 -29.02
C TYR A 55 -4.12 -14.01 -29.60
N LEU A 56 -3.25 -15.00 -29.80
CA LEU A 56 -3.62 -16.32 -30.30
C LEU A 56 -4.30 -17.19 -29.23
N ARG A 57 -3.73 -17.29 -28.02
CA ARG A 57 -4.24 -18.11 -26.91
C ARG A 57 -5.67 -17.71 -26.53
N ASP A 58 -5.89 -16.41 -26.37
CA ASP A 58 -7.15 -15.86 -25.85
C ASP A 58 -8.15 -15.56 -26.98
N LYS A 59 -7.78 -15.90 -28.23
CA LYS A 59 -8.61 -15.74 -29.43
C LYS A 59 -9.21 -14.34 -29.54
N LEU A 60 -8.38 -13.32 -29.33
CA LEU A 60 -8.83 -11.92 -29.27
C LEU A 60 -9.42 -11.45 -30.62
N PHE A 61 -9.22 -12.22 -31.70
CA PHE A 61 -9.83 -12.05 -33.02
C PHE A 61 -11.34 -12.35 -33.09
N ASN A 62 -11.96 -12.92 -32.05
CA ASN A 62 -13.40 -13.26 -32.06
C ASN A 62 -14.31 -12.02 -31.90
N ASP A 63 -14.03 -11.16 -30.91
CA ASP A 63 -14.78 -9.92 -30.64
C ASP A 63 -13.82 -8.75 -30.40
N LEU A 64 -13.33 -8.20 -31.51
CA LEU A 64 -12.26 -7.21 -31.50
C LEU A 64 -12.60 -5.95 -30.70
N GLN A 65 -13.84 -5.48 -30.76
CA GLN A 65 -14.23 -4.21 -30.12
C GLN A 65 -14.38 -4.37 -28.60
N ALA A 66 -14.94 -5.48 -28.14
CA ALA A 66 -15.07 -5.73 -26.71
C ALA A 66 -13.72 -6.10 -26.06
N ILE A 67 -12.86 -6.80 -26.81
CA ILE A 67 -11.69 -7.44 -26.24
C ILE A 67 -10.43 -6.59 -26.37
N ALA A 68 -10.18 -5.91 -27.51
CA ALA A 68 -8.90 -5.25 -27.75
C ALA A 68 -8.53 -4.18 -26.70
N PRO A 69 -9.42 -3.25 -26.31
CA PRO A 69 -9.09 -2.25 -25.30
C PRO A 69 -8.84 -2.85 -23.90
N ASN A 70 -9.49 -3.97 -23.59
CA ASN A 70 -9.43 -4.62 -22.27
C ASN A 70 -8.22 -5.56 -22.14
N ALA A 71 -7.90 -6.33 -23.19
CA ALA A 71 -6.78 -7.27 -23.20
C ALA A 71 -5.43 -6.54 -23.09
N VAL A 72 -5.31 -5.38 -23.73
CA VAL A 72 -4.13 -4.51 -23.63
C VAL A 72 -3.89 -4.05 -22.19
N ARG A 73 -4.97 -3.65 -21.49
CA ARG A 73 -4.88 -3.26 -20.07
C ARG A 73 -4.44 -4.43 -19.17
N ARG A 74 -4.89 -5.65 -19.47
CA ARG A 74 -4.53 -6.87 -18.71
C ARG A 74 -3.10 -7.37 -18.95
N THR A 75 -2.54 -7.14 -20.14
CA THR A 75 -1.25 -7.74 -20.54
C THR A 75 -0.04 -6.86 -20.22
N GLN A 76 -0.25 -5.65 -19.70
CA GLN A 76 0.80 -4.98 -18.96
C GLN A 76 1.04 -5.80 -17.70
N VAL A 77 1.99 -6.76 -17.77
CA VAL A 77 2.57 -7.38 -16.56
C VAL A 77 2.94 -6.21 -15.69
N ALA A 78 2.20 -6.07 -14.61
CA ALA A 78 2.09 -4.82 -13.93
C ALA A 78 3.40 -4.67 -13.14
N GLU A 79 4.34 -3.89 -13.68
CA GLU A 79 5.68 -3.76 -13.10
C GLU A 79 5.56 -3.22 -11.67
N PRO A 80 6.35 -3.75 -10.72
CA PRO A 80 6.40 -3.22 -9.37
C PRO A 80 6.64 -1.71 -9.38
N VAL A 81 5.84 -0.99 -8.59
CA VAL A 81 5.90 0.47 -8.50
C VAL A 81 6.73 0.90 -7.31
N LYS A 82 7.57 1.92 -7.52
CA LYS A 82 8.41 2.49 -6.47
C LYS A 82 7.59 3.31 -5.49
N VAL A 83 7.71 2.99 -4.21
CA VAL A 83 7.05 3.66 -3.08
C VAL A 83 8.02 4.68 -2.48
N ALA A 84 7.85 5.95 -2.83
CA ALA A 84 8.64 7.03 -2.25
C ALA A 84 8.18 7.39 -0.82
N PRO A 85 9.10 7.71 0.12
CA PRO A 85 8.77 8.22 1.45
C PRO A 85 7.80 9.39 1.40
N PHE A 86 6.75 9.33 2.22
CA PHE A 86 5.72 10.37 2.33
C PHE A 86 4.93 10.67 1.04
N GLY A 87 5.11 9.87 -0.02
CA GLY A 87 4.40 10.00 -1.30
C GLY A 87 3.00 9.34 -1.32
N PRO A 88 2.27 9.45 -2.44
CA PRO A 88 0.89 8.94 -2.56
C PRO A 88 0.78 7.43 -2.31
N LEU A 89 1.67 6.65 -2.93
CA LEU A 89 1.71 5.19 -2.76
C LEU A 89 1.97 4.80 -1.32
N TRP A 90 2.96 5.43 -0.69
CA TRP A 90 3.27 5.22 0.73
C TRP A 90 2.06 5.54 1.60
N ALA A 91 1.40 6.68 1.36
CA ALA A 91 0.25 7.12 2.14
C ALA A 91 -0.90 6.12 2.05
N GLY A 92 -1.17 5.63 0.83
CA GLY A 92 -2.23 4.67 0.57
C GLY A 92 -1.96 3.30 1.19
N LEU A 93 -0.78 2.73 0.93
CA LEU A 93 -0.33 1.45 1.49
C LEU A 93 -0.30 1.48 3.01
N ARG A 94 0.11 2.61 3.60
CA ARG A 94 0.13 2.81 5.05
C ARG A 94 -1.27 2.92 5.63
N MET A 95 -2.19 3.60 4.95
CA MET A 95 -3.55 3.82 5.49
C MET A 95 -4.38 2.55 5.52
N LEU A 96 -4.29 1.70 4.49
CA LEU A 96 -5.08 0.47 4.40
C LEU A 96 -5.07 -0.43 5.66
N PRO A 97 -3.90 -0.80 6.23
CA PRO A 97 -3.87 -1.58 7.47
C PRO A 97 -4.41 -0.80 8.68
N LEU A 98 -4.35 0.53 8.69
CA LEU A 98 -4.90 1.35 9.78
C LEU A 98 -6.43 1.37 9.79
N LEU A 99 -7.07 1.13 8.64
CA LEU A 99 -8.53 0.98 8.54
C LEU A 99 -9.05 -0.37 9.03
N ARG A 100 -8.15 -1.26 9.45
CA ARG A 100 -8.48 -2.53 10.11
C ARG A 100 -8.29 -2.39 11.62
N SER A 101 -8.82 -3.35 12.38
CA SER A 101 -8.49 -3.50 13.80
C SER A 101 -6.98 -3.77 13.96
N PRO A 102 -6.36 -3.32 15.06
CA PRO A 102 -4.97 -3.67 15.35
C PRO A 102 -4.85 -5.19 15.47
N ALA A 103 -3.68 -5.72 15.15
CA ALA A 103 -3.32 -7.08 15.56
C ALA A 103 -3.44 -7.21 17.08
N SER A 104 -3.84 -8.39 17.57
CA SER A 104 -3.86 -8.66 19.01
C SER A 104 -2.48 -8.42 19.59
N VAL A 105 -2.41 -7.69 20.70
CA VAL A 105 -1.16 -7.48 21.43
C VAL A 105 -1.34 -8.01 22.83
N ASP A 106 -0.59 -9.07 23.14
CA ASP A 106 -0.65 -9.68 24.45
C ASP A 106 -0.02 -8.75 25.51
N LEU A 107 -0.79 -8.54 26.58
CA LEU A 107 -0.30 -7.91 27.80
C LEU A 107 0.27 -9.00 28.71
N PRO A 108 1.46 -8.79 29.30
CA PRO A 108 1.95 -9.68 30.35
C PRO A 108 0.95 -9.75 31.50
N GLU A 109 0.66 -10.94 32.01
CA GLU A 109 -0.23 -11.13 33.17
C GLU A 109 0.25 -10.30 34.37
N ASN A 110 1.56 -10.25 34.61
CA ASN A 110 2.19 -9.46 35.67
C ASN A 110 2.69 -8.09 35.15
N LEU A 111 1.85 -7.37 34.40
CA LEU A 111 2.24 -6.12 33.74
C LEU A 111 2.85 -5.10 34.71
N ARG A 112 2.16 -4.78 35.82
CA ARG A 112 2.64 -3.76 36.77
C ARG A 112 3.97 -4.16 37.41
N GLU A 113 4.19 -5.44 37.69
CA GLU A 113 5.47 -5.94 38.21
C GLU A 113 6.58 -5.83 37.15
N THR A 114 6.30 -6.24 35.91
CA THR A 114 7.23 -6.10 34.78
C THR A 114 7.71 -4.66 34.60
N ILE A 115 6.80 -3.70 34.76
CA ILE A 115 7.11 -2.27 34.69
C ILE A 115 8.02 -1.84 35.85
N ARG A 116 7.75 -2.30 37.09
CA ARG A 116 8.62 -2.03 38.25
C ARG A 116 10.03 -2.56 38.03
N THR A 117 10.17 -3.80 37.58
CA THR A 117 11.47 -4.41 37.27
C THR A 117 12.23 -3.63 36.20
N THR A 118 11.53 -3.20 35.15
CA THR A 118 12.13 -2.39 34.08
C THR A 118 12.58 -1.02 34.58
N PHE A 119 11.76 -0.37 35.40
CA PHE A 119 12.11 0.91 36.04
C PHE A 119 13.35 0.78 36.91
N ASP A 120 13.43 -0.24 37.78
CA ASP A 120 14.59 -0.46 38.64
C ASP A 120 15.86 -0.76 37.83
N ALA A 121 15.74 -1.52 36.74
CA ALA A 121 16.85 -1.75 35.82
C ALA A 121 17.35 -0.44 35.17
N HIS A 122 16.45 0.45 34.75
CA HIS A 122 16.84 1.76 34.25
C HIS A 122 17.44 2.64 35.34
N ARG A 123 16.84 2.68 36.53
CA ARG A 123 17.29 3.52 37.66
C ARG A 123 18.69 3.16 38.12
N ARG A 124 19.06 1.87 38.11
CA ARG A 124 20.43 1.41 38.42
C ARG A 124 21.51 1.97 37.49
N SER A 125 21.15 2.28 36.25
CA SER A 125 22.11 2.82 35.26
C SER A 125 21.98 4.33 35.06
N SER A 126 20.76 4.87 35.13
CA SER A 126 20.49 6.30 34.94
C SER A 126 19.11 6.67 35.49
N GLU A 127 19.09 7.58 36.47
CA GLU A 127 17.86 8.13 37.04
C GLU A 127 17.03 8.86 35.98
N SER A 128 17.64 9.72 35.16
CA SER A 128 16.95 10.44 34.09
C SER A 128 16.28 9.49 33.08
N ARG A 129 16.94 8.37 32.74
CA ARG A 129 16.34 7.34 31.86
C ARG A 129 15.13 6.67 32.51
N ALA A 130 15.21 6.40 33.81
CA ALA A 130 14.12 5.80 34.56
C ALA A 130 12.90 6.74 34.64
N LEU A 131 13.11 8.03 34.91
CA LEU A 131 12.06 9.04 34.92
C LEU A 131 11.42 9.21 33.53
N ALA A 132 12.22 9.28 32.46
CA ALA A 132 11.71 9.35 31.09
C ALA A 132 10.88 8.11 30.71
N TYR A 133 11.24 6.94 31.24
CA TYR A 133 10.45 5.72 31.07
C TYR A 133 9.08 5.81 31.76
N LEU A 134 9.02 6.29 33.01
CA LEU A 134 7.75 6.48 33.72
C LEU A 134 6.85 7.49 33.02
N VAL A 135 7.40 8.62 32.57
CA VAL A 135 6.66 9.65 31.81
C VAL A 135 6.01 9.04 30.56
N ARG A 136 6.75 8.25 29.77
CA ARG A 136 6.19 7.57 28.59
C ARG A 136 5.09 6.57 28.92
N LYS A 137 5.10 6.02 30.14
CA LYS A 137 4.10 5.07 30.62
C LYS A 137 2.93 5.74 31.35
N GLY A 138 2.98 7.06 31.55
CA GLY A 138 1.96 7.79 32.31
C GLY A 138 1.94 7.41 33.80
N ILE A 139 3.08 6.98 34.34
CA ILE A 139 3.20 6.53 35.74
C ILE A 139 3.84 7.65 36.56
N ALA A 140 3.24 7.95 37.71
CA ALA A 140 3.80 8.91 38.66
C ALA A 140 4.73 8.22 39.66
N LEU A 141 5.68 8.96 40.21
CA LEU A 141 6.58 8.52 41.26
C LEU A 141 6.28 9.31 42.53
N ALA A 142 5.82 8.64 43.59
CA ALA A 142 5.56 9.22 44.90
C ALA A 142 6.58 8.67 45.90
N GLY A 143 7.63 9.46 46.18
CA GLY A 143 8.80 8.98 46.91
C GLY A 143 9.49 7.86 46.12
N ASN A 144 9.51 6.64 46.69
CA ASN A 144 10.07 5.45 46.02
C ASN A 144 9.01 4.54 45.37
N ASN A 145 7.72 4.90 45.43
CA ASN A 145 6.63 4.06 44.97
C ASN A 145 6.10 4.52 43.62
N LEU A 146 5.92 3.56 42.70
CA LEU A 146 5.23 3.80 41.44
C LEU A 146 3.72 3.88 41.66
N VAL A 147 3.11 4.99 41.25
CA VAL A 147 1.67 5.22 41.30
C VAL A 147 1.12 5.04 39.89
N PHE A 148 0.42 3.92 39.70
CA PHE A 148 -0.23 3.58 38.43
C PHE A 148 -1.63 4.21 38.39
N PRO A 149 -2.03 4.79 37.26
CA PRO A 149 -3.42 5.17 37.02
C PRO A 149 -4.39 3.98 37.11
N ASP A 150 -5.67 4.27 37.33
CA ASP A 150 -6.71 3.24 37.39
C ASP A 150 -6.91 2.54 36.04
N ASP A 151 -6.72 3.27 34.94
CA ASP A 151 -6.83 2.80 33.55
C ASP A 151 -5.50 2.31 32.96
N PHE A 152 -4.49 2.04 33.80
CA PHE A 152 -3.13 1.80 33.33
C PHE A 152 -3.01 0.62 32.34
N GLU A 153 -3.65 -0.51 32.62
CA GLU A 153 -3.65 -1.69 31.76
C GLU A 153 -4.25 -1.41 30.38
N GLU A 154 -5.39 -0.70 30.36
CA GLU A 154 -6.06 -0.30 29.12
C GLU A 154 -5.18 0.67 28.33
N ALA A 155 -4.67 1.71 28.99
CA ALA A 155 -3.78 2.70 28.38
C ALA A 155 -2.49 2.07 27.83
N GLU A 156 -1.91 1.09 28.53
CA GLU A 156 -0.74 0.35 28.06
C GLU A 156 -1.09 -0.59 26.90
N GLY A 157 -2.25 -1.25 26.93
CA GLY A 157 -2.79 -2.02 25.82
C GLY A 157 -2.94 -1.17 24.55
N MET A 158 -3.53 0.03 24.69
CA MET A 158 -3.66 0.99 23.60
C MET A 158 -2.31 1.48 23.07
N ARG A 159 -1.36 1.82 23.97
CA ARG A 159 0.02 2.17 23.58
C ARG A 159 0.71 1.06 22.81
N ARG A 160 0.51 -0.19 23.21
CA ARG A 160 1.07 -1.35 22.52
C ARG A 160 0.40 -1.57 21.17
N ALA A 161 -0.92 -1.46 21.08
CA ALA A 161 -1.64 -1.51 19.81
C ALA A 161 -1.16 -0.42 18.83
N LEU A 162 -0.89 0.80 19.31
CA LEU A 162 -0.29 1.87 18.50
C LEU A 162 1.11 1.50 17.97
N ASN A 163 1.97 0.98 18.84
CA ASN A 163 3.39 0.74 18.53
C ASN A 163 3.66 -0.55 17.75
N VAL A 164 2.87 -1.61 17.97
CA VAL A 164 3.11 -2.93 17.36
C VAL A 164 1.86 -3.54 16.71
N GLY A 165 0.67 -3.02 17.00
CA GLY A 165 -0.60 -3.54 16.45
C GLY A 165 -0.83 -3.24 14.97
N TYR A 166 0.00 -2.39 14.33
CA TYR A 166 -0.05 -2.11 12.90
C TYR A 166 1.32 -2.36 12.24
N PRO A 167 1.76 -3.63 12.15
CA PRO A 167 3.13 -3.95 11.73
C PRO A 167 3.48 -3.41 10.34
N GLU A 168 2.55 -3.51 9.37
CA GLU A 168 2.74 -2.98 8.01
C GLU A 168 2.89 -1.46 7.99
N ALA A 169 1.98 -0.73 8.66
CA ALA A 169 2.05 0.73 8.74
C ALA A 169 3.31 1.19 9.49
N ASN A 170 3.69 0.51 10.56
CA ASN A 170 4.86 0.86 11.36
C ASN A 170 6.17 0.52 10.63
N ARG A 171 6.18 -0.51 9.79
CA ARG A 171 7.28 -0.78 8.86
C ARG A 171 7.44 0.35 7.83
N LEU A 172 6.34 0.74 7.18
CA LEU A 172 6.30 1.87 6.22
C LEU A 172 6.71 3.20 6.85
N ASN A 173 6.33 3.44 8.11
CA ASN A 173 6.76 4.63 8.86
C ASN A 173 8.27 4.62 9.10
N ARG A 174 8.86 3.49 9.49
CA ARG A 174 10.31 3.37 9.70
C ARG A 174 11.08 3.64 8.41
N LEU A 175 10.68 2.98 7.30
CA LEU A 175 11.30 3.21 6.00
C LEU A 175 11.22 4.68 5.57
N ALA A 176 10.07 5.33 5.76
CA ALA A 176 9.92 6.74 5.42
C ALA A 176 10.78 7.67 6.28
N ALA A 177 10.88 7.40 7.59
CA ALA A 177 11.73 8.15 8.51
C ALA A 177 13.21 8.04 8.11
N ASP A 178 13.65 6.84 7.70
CA ASP A 178 15.00 6.56 7.22
C ASP A 178 15.23 6.98 5.75
N ARG A 179 14.24 7.61 5.11
CA ARG A 179 14.25 8.04 3.70
C ARG A 179 14.51 6.90 2.70
N GLN A 180 14.11 5.68 3.06
CA GLN A 180 14.24 4.49 2.22
C GLN A 180 12.98 4.30 1.37
N ALA A 181 13.19 4.01 0.08
CA ALA A 181 12.11 3.60 -0.81
C ALA A 181 11.97 2.07 -0.81
N GLU A 182 10.78 1.59 -1.15
CA GLU A 182 10.54 0.17 -1.42
C GLU A 182 9.74 0.00 -2.71
N GLU A 183 9.49 -1.25 -3.10
CA GLU A 183 8.66 -1.60 -4.23
C GLU A 183 7.34 -2.20 -3.73
N ALA A 184 6.26 -1.96 -4.46
CA ALA A 184 4.96 -2.57 -4.23
C ALA A 184 4.39 -3.08 -5.54
N ASP A 185 3.45 -4.01 -5.45
CA ASP A 185 2.69 -4.50 -6.59
C ASP A 185 1.99 -3.33 -7.32
N ALA A 186 1.78 -3.49 -8.63
CA ALA A 186 1.36 -2.40 -9.49
C ALA A 186 -0.04 -1.84 -9.19
N TRP A 187 -0.94 -2.61 -8.59
CA TRP A 187 -2.24 -2.11 -8.13
C TRP A 187 -2.10 -0.87 -7.24
N ALA A 188 -0.99 -0.72 -6.53
CA ALA A 188 -0.70 0.44 -5.68
C ALA A 188 -0.63 1.76 -6.47
N ALA A 189 -0.44 1.72 -7.79
CA ALA A 189 -0.51 2.90 -8.64
C ALA A 189 -1.83 3.68 -8.51
N VAL A 190 -2.93 3.01 -8.11
CA VAL A 190 -4.23 3.64 -7.83
C VAL A 190 -4.11 4.80 -6.83
N PHE A 191 -3.15 4.75 -5.92
CA PHE A 191 -2.97 5.76 -4.88
C PHE A 191 -2.57 7.14 -5.41
N ASN A 192 -1.99 7.23 -6.61
CA ASN A 192 -1.77 8.53 -7.25
C ASN A 192 -3.10 9.28 -7.49
N GLU A 193 -4.17 8.53 -7.74
CA GLU A 193 -5.49 9.10 -8.04
C GLU A 193 -6.40 9.26 -6.82
N ILE A 194 -6.15 8.51 -5.73
CA ILE A 194 -7.02 8.51 -4.55
C ILE A 194 -6.37 9.09 -3.28
N CYS A 195 -5.11 9.51 -3.35
CA CYS A 195 -4.44 10.31 -2.32
C CYS A 195 -4.22 11.75 -2.81
N GLU A 196 -4.08 12.69 -1.88
CA GLU A 196 -3.77 14.10 -2.15
C GLU A 196 -2.64 14.62 -1.25
N PRO A 197 -1.87 15.61 -1.73
CA PRO A 197 -0.88 16.31 -0.93
C PRO A 197 -1.56 17.20 0.11
N ILE A 198 -1.20 17.03 1.38
CA ILE A 198 -1.65 17.88 2.48
C ILE A 198 -0.46 18.65 3.06
N GLU A 199 -0.58 19.98 3.12
CA GLU A 199 0.43 20.84 3.73
C GLU A 199 0.52 20.61 5.25
N VAL A 200 1.73 20.44 5.75
CA VAL A 200 2.00 20.22 7.17
C VAL A 200 1.56 21.45 7.97
N GLY A 201 0.75 21.24 8.99
CA GLY A 201 0.21 22.32 9.83
C GLY A 201 -1.06 22.99 9.29
N SER A 202 -1.52 22.65 8.08
CA SER A 202 -2.83 23.08 7.56
C SER A 202 -4.00 22.58 8.41
N GLU A 203 -5.20 23.10 8.15
CA GLU A 203 -6.41 22.62 8.80
C GLU A 203 -6.65 21.13 8.53
N MET A 204 -6.51 20.68 7.27
CA MET A 204 -6.67 19.27 6.90
C MET A 204 -5.63 18.37 7.60
N TRP A 205 -4.39 18.86 7.78
CA TRP A 205 -3.37 18.15 8.57
C TRP A 205 -3.83 17.95 10.03
N ARG A 206 -4.39 18.99 10.65
CA ARG A 206 -4.92 18.89 12.02
C ARG A 206 -6.13 17.95 12.08
N HIS A 207 -7.00 17.94 11.07
CA HIS A 207 -8.10 16.98 10.97
C HIS A 207 -7.60 15.53 10.91
N TRP A 208 -6.57 15.25 10.11
CA TRP A 208 -5.93 13.94 10.09
C TRP A 208 -5.32 13.56 11.43
N LYS A 209 -4.58 14.48 12.07
CA LYS A 209 -3.99 14.25 13.38
C LYS A 209 -5.06 13.91 14.43
N ALA A 210 -6.13 14.70 14.49
CA ALA A 210 -7.25 14.48 15.40
C ALA A 210 -8.01 13.17 15.10
N TRP A 211 -8.12 12.75 13.84
CA TRP A 211 -8.70 11.44 13.51
C TRP A 211 -7.81 10.29 14.00
N HIS A 212 -6.51 10.37 13.78
CA HIS A 212 -5.56 9.35 14.25
C HIS A 212 -5.55 9.22 15.77
N GLU A 213 -5.55 10.35 16.47
CA GLU A 213 -5.63 10.41 17.94
C GLU A 213 -6.94 9.77 18.45
N ARG A 214 -8.10 10.21 17.94
CA ARG A 214 -9.42 9.68 18.33
C ARG A 214 -9.58 8.19 18.06
N ASN A 215 -8.96 7.67 17.00
CA ASN A 215 -9.06 6.26 16.62
C ASN A 215 -7.90 5.40 17.14
N CYS A 216 -7.02 5.97 17.96
CA CYS A 216 -5.83 5.29 18.48
C CYS A 216 -5.03 4.59 17.38
N LYS A 217 -4.76 5.32 16.29
CA LYS A 217 -3.94 4.88 15.16
C LYS A 217 -2.62 5.62 15.15
N PRO A 218 -1.48 4.96 14.86
CA PRO A 218 -0.21 5.64 14.73
C PRO A 218 -0.33 6.76 13.69
N PHE A 219 0.18 7.95 14.00
CA PHE A 219 0.23 9.06 13.07
C PHE A 219 1.47 8.94 12.15
N VAL A 220 1.59 9.80 11.15
CA VAL A 220 2.77 9.81 10.28
C VAL A 220 4.01 10.23 11.07
N PRO A 221 5.21 9.71 10.75
CA PRO A 221 6.44 10.15 11.40
C PRO A 221 6.74 11.61 11.02
N ASP A 222 7.67 12.24 11.74
CA ASP A 222 8.10 13.62 11.46
C ASP A 222 8.62 13.73 10.01
N PRO A 223 7.96 14.53 9.16
CA PRO A 223 8.37 14.68 7.77
C PRO A 223 9.63 15.56 7.59
N GLY A 224 10.17 16.13 8.67
CA GLY A 224 11.35 17.00 8.66
C GLY A 224 11.08 18.28 7.89
N THR A 225 11.89 18.56 6.86
CA THR A 225 11.76 19.77 6.03
C THR A 225 10.70 19.68 4.94
N MET A 226 10.01 18.54 4.79
CA MET A 226 8.98 18.39 3.78
C MET A 226 7.74 19.23 4.14
N LYS A 227 7.31 20.07 3.20
CA LYS A 227 6.13 20.94 3.37
C LYS A 227 4.81 20.18 3.28
N VAL A 228 4.83 19.01 2.65
CA VAL A 228 3.64 18.26 2.26
C VAL A 228 3.84 16.78 2.56
N VAL A 229 2.78 16.15 3.05
CA VAL A 229 2.66 14.70 3.19
C VAL A 229 1.36 14.26 2.52
N TRP A 230 1.36 13.10 1.88
CA TRP A 230 0.17 12.59 1.21
C TRP A 230 -0.77 11.87 2.17
N PHE A 231 -2.07 12.02 1.96
CA PHE A 231 -3.14 11.35 2.68
C PHE A 231 -4.28 10.96 1.73
N PRO A 232 -5.22 10.08 2.12
CA PRO A 232 -6.44 9.84 1.35
C PRO A 232 -7.19 11.12 0.99
N LYS A 233 -7.71 11.18 -0.25
CA LYS A 233 -8.50 12.32 -0.75
C LYS A 233 -9.77 12.54 0.07
N GLY A 234 -10.08 13.81 0.36
CA GLY A 234 -11.30 14.21 1.05
C GLY A 234 -11.21 14.10 2.58
N GLY A 235 -9.99 13.98 3.11
CA GLY A 235 -9.74 13.87 4.54
C GLY A 235 -10.33 12.60 5.17
N PRO A 236 -10.46 12.56 6.50
CA PRO A 236 -11.00 11.40 7.21
C PRO A 236 -12.40 10.97 6.76
N SER A 237 -13.23 11.90 6.30
CA SER A 237 -14.58 11.59 5.77
C SER A 237 -14.54 10.82 4.44
N GLY A 238 -13.44 10.89 3.69
CA GLY A 238 -13.26 10.20 2.41
C GLY A 238 -12.79 8.74 2.53
N LEU A 239 -12.56 8.24 3.76
CA LEU A 239 -11.92 6.94 4.00
C LEU A 239 -12.69 5.75 3.41
N GLU A 240 -14.03 5.78 3.42
CA GLU A 240 -14.85 4.72 2.82
C GLU A 240 -14.64 4.62 1.30
N LYS A 241 -14.68 5.76 0.61
CA LYS A 241 -14.43 5.82 -0.84
C LYS A 241 -13.00 5.40 -1.18
N PHE A 242 -12.03 5.86 -0.39
CA PHE A 242 -10.62 5.46 -0.50
C PHE A 242 -10.46 3.94 -0.36
N LYS A 243 -11.05 3.34 0.69
CA LYS A 243 -10.96 1.91 0.96
C LYS A 243 -11.59 1.08 -0.16
N ALA A 244 -12.77 1.48 -0.63
CA ALA A 244 -13.46 0.79 -1.73
C ALA A 244 -12.61 0.80 -3.02
N ALA A 245 -12.05 1.95 -3.39
CA ALA A 245 -11.21 2.07 -4.58
C ALA A 245 -9.92 1.22 -4.48
N ALA A 246 -9.26 1.25 -3.33
CA ALA A 246 -8.03 0.48 -3.10
C ALA A 246 -8.27 -1.04 -3.12
N LEU A 247 -9.37 -1.52 -2.52
CA LEU A 247 -9.74 -2.93 -2.56
C LEU A 247 -10.14 -3.40 -3.96
N ALA A 248 -10.84 -2.56 -4.72
CA ALA A 248 -11.19 -2.86 -6.11
C ALA A 248 -9.94 -3.01 -6.99
N ALA A 249 -8.98 -2.10 -6.87
CA ALA A 249 -7.71 -2.17 -7.62
C ALA A 249 -6.93 -3.45 -7.28
N LYS A 250 -6.82 -3.78 -5.99
CA LYS A 250 -6.13 -5.00 -5.53
C LYS A 250 -6.84 -6.28 -5.98
N ALA A 251 -8.16 -6.28 -6.09
CA ALA A 251 -8.93 -7.43 -6.56
C ALA A 251 -8.78 -7.65 -8.07
N MET A 252 -8.70 -6.58 -8.86
CA MET A 252 -8.48 -6.67 -10.31
C MET A 252 -7.14 -7.35 -10.63
N GLU A 253 -6.06 -6.94 -9.97
CA GLU A 253 -4.73 -7.54 -10.19
C GLU A 253 -4.70 -9.04 -9.84
N ARG A 254 -5.29 -9.45 -8.70
CA ARG A 254 -5.39 -10.88 -8.33
C ARG A 254 -6.25 -11.71 -9.28
N GLY A 255 -7.31 -11.10 -9.83
CA GLY A 255 -8.14 -11.74 -10.85
C GLY A 255 -7.38 -11.95 -12.15
N ASP A 256 -6.47 -11.03 -12.47
CA ASP A 256 -5.58 -11.14 -13.64
C ASP A 256 -4.44 -12.16 -13.40
N GLU A 257 -3.91 -12.28 -12.18
CA GLU A 257 -2.89 -13.29 -11.81
C GLU A 257 -3.40 -14.74 -11.92
N HIS A 258 -4.65 -15.01 -11.50
CA HIS A 258 -5.25 -16.35 -11.59
C HIS A 258 -5.73 -16.73 -13.00
N ALA A 259 -5.84 -15.75 -13.90
CA ALA A 259 -6.25 -15.95 -15.29
C ALA A 259 -5.05 -16.07 -16.26
N ALA A 260 -3.82 -15.84 -15.78
CA ALA A 260 -2.59 -15.86 -16.56
C ALA A 260 -1.97 -17.25 -16.69
#